data_AF-A0A951CJ17-F1
#
_entry.id   AF-A0A951CJ17-F1
#
_cell.length_a   1.000
_cell.length_b   1.000
_cell.length_c   1.000
_cell.angle_alpha   90.00
_cell.angle_beta   90.00
_cell.angle_gamma   90.00
#
_symmetry.space_group_name_H-M   'P 1'
#
loop_
_entity.id
_entity.type
_entity.pdbx_description
1 polymer ?
#
loop_
_entity_poly.entity_id
_entity_poly.type
_entity_poly.pdbx_seq_one_letter_code
_entity_poly.pdbx_strand_id
1 'polypeptide(L)'
;MSLSRLLSAGLVAGFLLLLLLPARAFADGDEGGSPNSTTLGMQPLRGPIPVASAAPGESPLVARPDGAYQAVPTSRGRERIFHIVERAAPWTLKPGLTVMANTYNGVVPGPVLEVKQGDAITIDFTNDIATDDSIHLHGVHDIPVSMDGVGGISQSLVPRGDHFVYRFVADQPGTFIYHTHDDQAMLDSGLYGAIIVEPSSPRRVERGLARDFLQMISSWQIQSAAENHFTLNGKEYPATRALEVHRGDRFRIRWINISGEEFHTMHTHGHYQQIVARDAAPVDYRDVEDTVLVAPGQRVDVVVKADAKPGTWLIHCHVMDHIEDANGMPAGLITAIHYAGTRNTLASMYRAMMPMAGATTRALSFGETVLLGAIAGFTIFLGLPIARARKLTPQTVALLNALAIGILLYLVVEIAQNAISPISRGLSAWHAGSAAFPTAPIVVFIVGLMIGLVGLGSAATHFTRQAAQHAENPIVLAALIAVGIGAHNFGEGLAIG
;
A
#
# COMPACT_ATOMS: atom_id res chain seq x y z
N MET A 1 -54.27 -2.53 18.52
CA MET A 1 -53.42 -2.11 17.39
C MET A 1 -52.29 -3.11 17.24
N SER A 2 -52.03 -3.66 16.05
CA SER A 2 -50.97 -4.66 15.86
C SER A 2 -49.58 -4.00 15.97
N LEU A 3 -48.61 -4.74 16.49
CA LEU A 3 -47.19 -4.33 16.63
C LEU A 3 -46.61 -3.78 15.32
N SER A 4 -47.09 -4.28 14.18
CA SER A 4 -46.74 -3.82 12.83
C SER A 4 -47.17 -2.38 12.50
N ARG A 5 -48.28 -1.90 13.08
CA ARG A 5 -48.75 -0.50 12.91
C ARG A 5 -48.01 0.49 13.82
N LEU A 6 -47.51 0.03 14.96
CA LEU A 6 -46.66 0.81 15.86
C LEU A 6 -45.25 1.00 15.29
N LEU A 7 -44.67 -0.06 14.69
CA LEU A 7 -43.36 0.00 14.03
C LEU A 7 -43.37 0.87 12.77
N SER A 8 -44.43 0.81 11.96
CA SER A 8 -44.56 1.65 10.75
C SER A 8 -44.84 3.13 11.09
N ALA A 9 -45.60 3.42 12.15
CA ALA A 9 -45.78 4.79 12.63
C ALA A 9 -44.49 5.38 13.24
N GLY A 10 -43.69 4.56 13.94
CA GLY A 10 -42.39 4.96 14.49
C GLY A 10 -41.32 5.23 13.41
N LEU A 11 -41.31 4.45 12.33
CA LEU A 11 -40.41 4.63 11.19
C LEU A 11 -40.70 5.91 10.40
N VAL A 12 -41.99 6.23 10.18
CA VAL A 12 -42.39 7.47 9.49
C VAL A 12 -42.11 8.72 10.35
N ALA A 13 -42.33 8.63 11.67
CA ALA A 13 -42.01 9.71 12.60
C ALA A 13 -40.49 9.96 12.73
N GLY A 14 -39.67 8.92 12.71
CA GLY A 14 -38.21 9.04 12.73
C GLY A 14 -37.64 9.67 11.44
N PHE A 15 -38.22 9.35 10.29
CA PHE A 15 -37.80 9.90 8.99
C PHE A 15 -38.19 11.39 8.83
N LEU A 16 -39.33 11.80 9.36
CA LEU A 16 -39.78 13.20 9.36
C LEU A 16 -38.99 14.08 10.35
N LEU A 17 -38.50 13.50 11.46
CA LEU A 17 -37.67 14.24 12.43
C LEU A 17 -36.27 14.57 11.89
N LEU A 18 -35.71 13.72 11.02
CA LEU A 18 -34.43 13.93 10.33
C LEU A 18 -34.51 15.03 9.25
N LEU A 19 -35.68 15.27 8.67
CA LEU A 19 -35.92 16.34 7.68
C LEU A 19 -36.19 17.72 8.31
N LEU A 20 -36.36 17.80 9.64
CA LEU A 20 -36.67 19.03 10.38
C LEU A 20 -35.46 19.63 11.11
N LEU A 21 -34.28 19.02 10.99
CA LEU A 21 -33.04 19.64 11.46
C LEU A 21 -32.71 20.84 10.55
N PRO A 22 -32.51 22.05 11.09
CA PRO A 22 -32.29 23.23 10.26
C PRO A 22 -31.00 23.07 9.45
N ALA A 23 -31.11 23.20 8.13
CA ALA A 23 -30.03 23.14 7.14
C ALA A 23 -29.04 24.34 7.22
N ARG A 24 -28.74 24.82 8.43
CA ARG A 24 -27.95 26.03 8.68
C ARG A 24 -26.73 25.83 9.57
N ALA A 25 -26.26 24.60 9.75
CA ALA A 25 -25.05 24.31 10.53
C ALA A 25 -23.78 24.04 9.68
N PHE A 26 -23.80 24.28 8.36
CA PHE A 26 -22.63 24.03 7.47
C PHE A 26 -22.28 25.20 6.54
N ALA A 27 -22.76 26.40 6.81
CA ALA A 27 -22.42 27.58 6.04
C ALA A 27 -22.33 28.79 6.98
N ASP A 28 -21.20 28.91 7.66
CA ASP A 28 -20.47 30.17 7.85
C ASP A 28 -19.31 29.92 8.83
N GLY A 29 -18.10 30.16 8.35
CA GLY A 29 -16.85 29.94 9.06
C GLY A 29 -15.66 30.29 8.16
N ASP A 30 -15.70 31.48 7.57
CA ASP A 30 -14.51 32.14 7.04
C ASP A 30 -13.80 32.77 8.25
N GLU A 31 -12.82 32.06 8.83
CA GLU A 31 -11.74 32.61 9.65
C GLU A 31 -10.67 31.52 9.91
N GLY A 32 -9.48 31.69 9.30
CA GLY A 32 -8.20 31.20 9.83
C GLY A 32 -7.87 29.69 9.72
N GLY A 33 -7.30 29.29 8.57
CA GLY A 33 -6.28 28.23 8.46
C GLY A 33 -6.37 26.97 9.33
N SER A 34 -7.22 26.02 8.95
CA SER A 34 -7.10 24.60 9.34
C SER A 34 -7.25 23.73 8.08
N PRO A 35 -6.41 22.69 7.86
CA PRO A 35 -6.56 21.82 6.71
C PRO A 35 -7.86 21.01 6.83
N ASN A 36 -8.63 20.96 5.75
CA ASN A 36 -9.84 20.13 5.61
C ASN A 36 -9.55 18.68 6.06
N SER A 37 -10.36 18.16 6.97
CA SER A 37 -10.27 16.80 7.51
C SER A 37 -10.74 15.70 6.54
N THR A 38 -10.60 15.92 5.22
CA THR A 38 -10.98 14.97 4.16
C THR A 38 -9.79 14.41 3.39
N THR A 39 -8.56 14.81 3.72
CA THR A 39 -7.35 14.32 3.05
C THR A 39 -6.71 13.16 3.84
N LEU A 40 -6.90 11.93 3.37
CA LEU A 40 -6.26 10.73 3.91
C LEU A 40 -4.82 10.59 3.38
N GLY A 41 -3.92 9.99 4.16
CA GLY A 41 -2.51 9.76 3.78
C GLY A 41 -1.65 11.02 3.69
N MET A 42 -0.38 10.84 3.31
CA MET A 42 0.56 11.93 3.07
C MET A 42 0.09 12.84 1.93
N GLN A 43 0.40 14.12 2.06
CA GLN A 43 0.03 15.14 1.08
C GLN A 43 1.22 15.52 0.20
N PRO A 44 1.03 15.57 -1.14
CA PRO A 44 2.04 16.11 -2.04
C PRO A 44 2.33 17.57 -1.69
N LEU A 45 3.61 17.91 -1.62
CA LEU A 45 4.10 19.28 -1.48
C LEU A 45 3.67 20.10 -2.69
N ARG A 46 3.16 21.30 -2.41
CA ARG A 46 2.81 22.30 -3.42
C ARG A 46 3.79 23.47 -3.35
N GLY A 47 4.23 23.96 -4.51
CA GLY A 47 5.16 25.10 -4.60
C GLY A 47 6.65 24.70 -4.60
N PRO A 48 7.56 25.63 -4.26
CA PRO A 48 8.99 25.37 -4.22
C PRO A 48 9.33 24.23 -3.25
N ILE A 49 9.97 23.18 -3.75
CA ILE A 49 10.41 22.05 -2.93
C ILE A 49 11.64 22.50 -2.12
N PRO A 50 11.63 22.37 -0.78
CA PRO A 50 12.81 22.67 0.04
C PRO A 50 13.99 21.77 -0.36
N VAL A 51 15.21 22.27 -0.22
CA VAL A 51 16.40 21.44 -0.44
C VAL A 51 16.72 20.72 0.86
N ALA A 52 16.75 19.38 0.84
CA ALA A 52 17.25 18.60 1.97
C ALA A 52 18.76 18.83 2.11
N SER A 53 19.20 19.46 3.21
CA SER A 53 20.60 19.52 3.60
C SER A 53 20.91 18.44 4.63
N ALA A 54 22.18 18.05 4.75
CA ALA A 54 22.63 17.26 5.89
C ALA A 54 22.40 18.03 7.19
N ALA A 55 21.92 17.35 8.24
CA ALA A 55 21.80 17.93 9.57
C ALA A 55 23.13 17.78 10.33
N PRO A 56 23.50 18.74 11.21
CA PRO A 56 24.67 18.58 12.07
C PRO A 56 24.58 17.30 12.92
N GLY A 57 25.67 16.56 13.01
CA GLY A 57 25.76 15.35 13.83
C GLY A 57 25.39 14.05 13.11
N GLU A 58 24.83 14.10 11.89
CA GLU A 58 24.56 12.91 11.08
C GLU A 58 25.85 12.23 10.59
N SER A 59 25.81 10.90 10.45
CA SER A 59 26.85 10.17 9.73
C SER A 59 26.92 10.66 8.28
N PRO A 60 28.11 10.95 7.72
CA PRO A 60 28.25 11.28 6.31
C PRO A 60 27.67 10.17 5.42
N LEU A 61 27.02 10.56 4.32
CA LEU A 61 26.41 9.63 3.40
C LEU A 61 27.21 9.49 2.10
N VAL A 62 27.33 8.26 1.61
CA VAL A 62 27.90 7.94 0.30
C VAL A 62 26.81 7.33 -0.57
N ALA A 63 26.64 7.84 -1.79
CA ALA A 63 25.69 7.29 -2.75
C ALA A 63 26.12 5.90 -3.22
N ARG A 64 25.17 4.95 -3.25
CA ARG A 64 25.38 3.59 -3.75
C ARG A 64 24.97 3.49 -5.23
N PRO A 65 25.54 2.53 -5.99
CA PRO A 65 25.19 2.34 -7.41
C PRO A 65 23.72 1.97 -7.67
N ASP A 66 23.02 1.43 -6.68
CA ASP A 66 21.59 1.06 -6.69
C ASP A 66 20.64 2.23 -6.34
N GLY A 67 21.18 3.43 -6.10
CA GLY A 67 20.41 4.64 -5.78
C GLY A 67 20.12 4.84 -4.29
N ALA A 68 20.44 3.88 -3.42
CA ALA A 68 20.39 4.07 -1.98
C ALA A 68 21.63 4.85 -1.48
N TYR A 69 21.67 5.13 -0.17
CA TYR A 69 22.80 5.78 0.49
C TYR A 69 23.39 4.85 1.55
N GLN A 70 24.68 4.95 1.81
CA GLN A 70 25.37 4.24 2.87
C GLN A 70 25.89 5.24 3.91
N ALA A 71 25.71 4.95 5.19
CA ALA A 71 26.30 5.75 6.26
C ALA A 71 27.78 5.38 6.43
N VAL A 72 28.63 6.40 6.54
CA VAL A 72 30.05 6.23 6.86
C VAL A 72 30.20 6.22 8.39
N PRO A 73 30.58 5.10 9.03
CA PRO A 73 30.69 5.04 10.47
C PRO A 73 31.97 5.71 10.98
N THR A 74 31.90 6.30 12.17
CA THR A 74 33.09 6.57 12.96
C THR A 74 33.66 5.24 13.45
N SER A 75 34.89 4.92 13.07
CA SER A 75 35.51 3.63 13.37
C SER A 75 36.52 3.72 14.51
N ARG A 76 36.39 2.85 15.52
CA ARG A 76 37.33 2.70 16.65
C ARG A 76 37.69 1.23 16.84
N GLY A 77 38.78 0.77 16.23
CA GLY A 77 39.11 -0.65 16.20
C GLY A 77 38.03 -1.46 15.49
N ARG A 78 37.34 -2.36 16.21
CA ARG A 78 36.17 -3.11 15.70
C ARG A 78 34.83 -2.44 15.96
N GLU A 79 34.81 -1.31 16.64
CA GLU A 79 33.60 -0.53 16.87
C GLU A 79 33.27 0.30 15.61
N ARG A 80 31.99 0.31 15.24
CA ARG A 80 31.39 1.09 14.16
C ARG A 80 30.25 1.91 14.75
N ILE A 81 30.43 3.23 14.79
CA ILE A 81 29.45 4.16 15.36
C ILE A 81 28.74 4.88 14.22
N PHE A 82 27.43 4.71 14.14
CA PHE A 82 26.54 5.38 13.21
C PHE A 82 25.66 6.36 13.98
N HIS A 83 25.76 7.64 13.64
CA HIS A 83 24.81 8.66 14.09
C HIS A 83 23.65 8.73 13.10
N ILE A 84 22.46 8.39 13.60
CA ILE A 84 21.20 8.31 12.85
C ILE A 84 20.22 9.31 13.44
N VAL A 85 19.84 10.31 12.63
CA VAL A 85 18.90 11.35 13.03
C VAL A 85 17.62 11.13 12.25
N GLU A 86 16.54 10.91 12.97
CA GLU A 86 15.20 10.89 12.41
C GLU A 86 14.68 12.32 12.27
N ARG A 87 14.26 12.70 11.06
CA ARG A 87 13.75 14.03 10.76
C ARG A 87 12.88 14.04 9.51
N ALA A 88 12.04 15.06 9.40
CA ALA A 88 11.28 15.31 8.19
C ALA A 88 12.19 15.83 7.06
N ALA A 89 12.04 15.29 5.85
CA ALA A 89 12.71 15.78 4.65
C ALA A 89 11.82 15.69 3.42
N PRO A 90 11.91 16.65 2.47
CA PRO A 90 11.20 16.56 1.21
C PRO A 90 11.75 15.40 0.39
N TRP A 91 10.87 14.47 0.00
CA TRP A 91 11.23 13.29 -0.76
C TRP A 91 10.41 13.17 -2.04
N THR A 92 11.08 13.21 -3.19
CA THR A 92 10.47 13.04 -4.51
C THR A 92 10.42 11.56 -4.88
N LEU A 93 9.23 10.94 -4.87
CA LEU A 93 9.05 9.54 -5.27
C LEU A 93 9.22 9.37 -6.78
N LYS A 94 8.58 10.25 -7.56
CA LYS A 94 8.64 10.33 -9.02
C LYS A 94 8.47 11.77 -9.51
N PRO A 95 8.75 12.10 -10.79
CA PRO A 95 8.53 13.44 -11.31
C PRO A 95 7.10 13.93 -11.03
N GLY A 96 6.98 15.13 -10.44
CA GLY A 96 5.69 15.72 -10.09
C GLY A 96 5.09 15.25 -8.75
N LEU A 97 5.70 14.29 -8.06
CA LEU A 97 5.23 13.78 -6.77
C LEU A 97 6.34 13.87 -5.71
N THR A 98 6.22 14.86 -4.84
CA THR A 98 7.11 15.05 -3.68
C THR A 98 6.26 15.15 -2.43
N VAL A 99 6.66 14.48 -1.36
CA VAL A 99 6.00 14.52 -0.04
C VAL A 99 7.00 14.98 1.03
N MET A 100 6.52 15.36 2.21
CA MET A 100 7.38 15.41 3.40
C MET A 100 7.44 14.02 4.00
N ALA A 101 8.54 13.31 3.76
CA ALA A 101 8.80 12.00 4.34
C ALA A 101 9.39 12.16 5.75
N ASN A 102 9.14 11.18 6.62
CA ASN A 102 9.98 10.99 7.80
C ASN A 102 11.16 10.12 7.39
N THR A 103 12.37 10.55 7.73
CA THR A 103 13.59 9.99 7.16
C THR A 103 14.64 9.78 8.22
N TYR A 104 15.46 8.75 8.04
CA TYR A 104 16.74 8.65 8.73
C TYR A 104 17.81 9.36 7.88
N ASN A 105 18.47 10.37 8.45
CA ASN A 105 19.49 11.20 7.82
C ASN A 105 19.06 11.91 6.51
N GLY A 106 17.77 12.24 6.39
CA GLY A 106 17.27 13.00 5.23
C GLY A 106 17.10 12.20 3.93
N VAL A 107 17.22 10.87 3.99
CA VAL A 107 17.15 9.99 2.81
C VAL A 107 16.16 8.85 3.03
N VAL A 108 15.58 8.36 1.94
CA VAL A 108 14.70 7.19 1.92
C VAL A 108 15.22 6.20 0.86
N PRO A 109 15.44 4.91 1.20
CA PRO A 109 15.47 4.39 2.56
C PRO A 109 16.51 5.14 3.41
N GLY A 110 16.39 5.01 4.72
CA GLY A 110 17.45 5.35 5.66
C GLY A 110 18.78 4.72 5.23
N PRO A 111 19.91 5.34 5.59
CA PRO A 111 21.20 4.93 5.07
C PRO A 111 21.54 3.49 5.46
N VAL A 112 22.15 2.76 4.54
CA VAL A 112 22.61 1.39 4.76
C VAL A 112 23.74 1.40 5.79
N LEU A 113 23.59 0.58 6.83
CA LEU A 113 24.60 0.34 7.86
C LEU A 113 25.37 -0.93 7.48
N GLU A 114 26.51 -0.74 6.79
CA GLU A 114 27.32 -1.86 6.30
C GLU A 114 28.52 -2.10 7.24
N VAL A 115 28.62 -3.32 7.76
CA VAL A 115 29.67 -3.73 8.71
C VAL A 115 30.18 -5.13 8.38
N LYS A 116 31.27 -5.55 9.04
CA LYS A 116 31.79 -6.92 8.94
C LYS A 116 31.33 -7.75 10.12
N GLN A 117 31.16 -9.04 9.89
CA GLN A 117 30.82 -10.00 10.93
C GLN A 117 31.80 -9.91 12.13
N GLY A 118 31.25 -9.78 13.33
CA GLY A 118 31.94 -9.57 14.60
C GLY A 118 32.37 -8.13 14.89
N ASP A 119 32.01 -7.15 14.05
CA ASP A 119 32.13 -5.74 14.43
C ASP A 119 31.11 -5.39 15.53
N ALA A 120 31.49 -4.50 16.45
CA ALA A 120 30.58 -3.96 17.45
C ALA A 120 29.87 -2.73 16.85
N ILE A 121 28.55 -2.79 16.72
CA ILE A 121 27.73 -1.70 16.19
C ILE A 121 27.26 -0.82 17.35
N THR A 122 27.39 0.49 17.16
CA THR A 122 26.66 1.50 17.93
C THR A 122 25.80 2.32 16.98
N ILE A 123 24.49 2.34 17.20
CA ILE A 123 23.57 3.27 16.53
C ILE A 123 23.19 4.33 17.56
N ASP A 124 23.71 5.53 17.38
CA ASP A 124 23.38 6.72 18.17
C ASP A 124 22.20 7.41 17.49
N PHE A 125 21.00 7.05 17.95
CA PHE A 125 19.72 7.46 17.37
C PHE A 125 19.24 8.74 18.05
N THR A 126 18.94 9.77 17.26
CA THR A 126 18.31 11.01 17.72
C THR A 126 16.96 11.18 17.04
N ASN A 127 15.91 11.43 17.83
CA ASN A 127 14.58 11.72 17.30
C ASN A 127 14.39 13.25 17.16
N ASP A 128 14.26 13.77 15.93
CA ASP A 128 13.94 15.18 15.65
C ASP A 128 12.62 15.34 14.87
N ILE A 129 11.72 14.36 14.95
CA ILE A 129 10.33 14.51 14.49
C ILE A 129 9.39 14.85 15.66
N ALA A 130 8.11 15.09 15.37
CA ALA A 130 7.14 15.51 16.36
C ALA A 130 6.60 14.39 17.26
N THR A 131 6.76 13.13 16.84
CA THR A 131 6.22 11.94 17.50
C THR A 131 7.35 11.21 18.21
N ASP A 132 7.09 10.70 19.41
CA ASP A 132 8.04 9.83 20.10
C ASP A 132 8.20 8.52 19.32
N ASP A 133 9.43 8.05 19.11
CA ASP A 133 9.70 6.88 18.27
C ASP A 133 10.86 6.03 18.79
N SER A 134 11.05 4.84 18.23
CA SER A 134 12.22 4.00 18.44
C SER A 134 12.58 3.22 17.17
N ILE A 135 13.84 2.80 17.07
CA ILE A 135 14.31 1.95 15.97
C ILE A 135 14.26 0.49 16.40
N HIS A 136 13.41 -0.32 15.77
CA HIS A 136 13.46 -1.78 15.88
C HIS A 136 14.54 -2.39 14.98
N LEU A 137 15.29 -3.35 15.50
CA LEU A 137 16.37 -4.07 14.80
C LEU A 137 15.89 -5.41 14.25
N HIS A 138 15.10 -5.36 13.19
CA HIS A 138 14.43 -6.52 12.61
C HIS A 138 15.40 -7.60 12.10
N GLY A 139 15.30 -8.78 12.72
CA GLY A 139 16.07 -9.98 12.37
C GLY A 139 17.49 -10.01 12.91
N VAL A 140 17.93 -8.97 13.63
CA VAL A 140 19.22 -8.98 14.32
C VAL A 140 19.07 -9.85 15.57
N HIS A 141 19.73 -11.00 15.57
CA HIS A 141 19.70 -11.94 16.69
C HIS A 141 20.77 -11.63 17.74
N ASP A 142 20.65 -12.28 18.90
CA ASP A 142 21.63 -12.28 19.99
C ASP A 142 21.94 -10.88 20.57
N ILE A 143 20.97 -9.96 20.44
CA ILE A 143 21.01 -8.64 21.06
C ILE A 143 20.28 -8.65 22.41
N PRO A 144 20.72 -7.83 23.40
CA PRO A 144 19.94 -7.64 24.62
C PRO A 144 18.53 -7.13 24.28
N VAL A 145 17.49 -7.63 24.95
CA VAL A 145 16.11 -7.18 24.73
C VAL A 145 15.98 -5.66 24.86
N SER A 146 16.74 -5.01 25.74
CA SER A 146 16.77 -3.56 25.89
C SER A 146 17.31 -2.78 24.68
N MET A 147 17.76 -3.47 23.63
CA MET A 147 18.26 -2.91 22.37
C MET A 147 17.38 -3.30 21.18
N ASP A 148 16.26 -3.99 21.43
CA ASP A 148 15.39 -4.51 20.39
C ASP A 148 14.52 -3.43 19.73
N GLY A 149 14.19 -2.35 20.46
CA GLY A 149 13.52 -1.18 19.86
C GLY A 149 12.02 -1.31 19.67
N VAL A 150 11.31 -1.89 20.64
CA VAL A 150 9.85 -2.03 20.64
C VAL A 150 9.30 -1.20 21.80
N GLY A 151 8.58 -0.12 21.47
CA GLY A 151 8.06 0.84 22.43
C GLY A 151 7.12 0.20 23.47
N GLY A 152 7.36 0.49 24.74
CA GLY A 152 6.55 -0.02 25.85
C GLY A 152 6.74 -1.50 26.18
N ILE A 153 7.51 -2.25 25.37
CA ILE A 153 7.84 -3.67 25.60
C ILE A 153 9.31 -3.82 25.96
N SER A 154 10.20 -3.44 25.05
CA SER A 154 11.63 -3.68 25.18
C SER A 154 12.40 -2.43 25.61
N GLN A 155 11.86 -1.24 25.31
CA GLN A 155 12.33 0.05 25.79
C GLN A 155 11.21 1.11 25.80
N SER A 156 11.46 2.26 26.41
CA SER A 156 10.61 3.44 26.21
C SER A 156 10.85 4.04 24.83
N LEU A 157 9.82 4.65 24.25
CA LEU A 157 9.95 5.53 23.08
C LEU A 157 10.89 6.69 23.40
N VAL A 158 11.64 7.14 22.40
CA VAL A 158 12.57 8.26 22.49
C VAL A 158 11.80 9.54 22.19
N PRO A 159 11.67 10.47 23.15
CA PRO A 159 10.98 11.73 22.91
C PRO A 159 11.67 12.59 21.86
N ARG A 160 10.92 13.52 21.28
CA ARG A 160 11.51 14.55 20.42
C ARG A 160 12.65 15.30 21.12
N GLY A 161 13.78 15.39 20.43
CA GLY A 161 15.00 16.07 20.88
C GLY A 161 15.91 15.20 21.74
N ASP A 162 15.45 14.02 22.15
CA ASP A 162 16.23 13.06 22.91
C ASP A 162 16.93 12.06 21.98
N HIS A 163 17.80 11.24 22.59
CA HIS A 163 18.58 10.23 21.89
C HIS A 163 18.57 8.91 22.65
N PHE A 164 18.78 7.82 21.91
CA PHE A 164 18.98 6.48 22.44
C PHE A 164 20.14 5.80 21.73
N VAL A 165 20.92 5.01 22.48
CA VAL A 165 22.12 4.36 21.94
C VAL A 165 21.94 2.86 21.91
N TYR A 166 21.73 2.31 20.71
CA TYR A 166 21.70 0.87 20.47
C TYR A 166 23.13 0.33 20.39
N ARG A 167 23.43 -0.74 21.14
CA ARG A 167 24.74 -1.42 21.10
C ARG A 167 24.60 -2.92 21.04
N PHE A 168 25.25 -3.52 20.05
CA PHE A 168 25.29 -4.97 19.87
C PHE A 168 26.48 -5.39 19.00
N VAL A 169 26.74 -6.70 18.94
CA VAL A 169 27.78 -7.27 18.07
C VAL A 169 27.11 -7.87 16.83
N ALA A 170 27.66 -7.58 15.65
CA ALA A 170 27.17 -8.11 14.38
C ALA A 170 27.64 -9.56 14.17
N ASP A 171 27.20 -10.50 15.00
CA ASP A 171 27.71 -11.87 15.01
C ASP A 171 27.17 -12.71 13.84
N GLN A 172 25.94 -12.44 13.41
CA GLN A 172 25.31 -13.14 12.29
C GLN A 172 25.46 -12.35 10.98
N PRO A 173 26.04 -12.94 9.91
CA PRO A 173 26.13 -12.27 8.63
C PRO A 173 24.82 -12.36 7.86
N GLY A 174 24.52 -11.35 7.05
CA GLY A 174 23.31 -11.35 6.23
C GLY A 174 22.73 -9.98 5.93
N THR A 175 21.42 -9.97 5.68
CA THR A 175 20.61 -8.81 5.33
C THR A 175 19.53 -8.62 6.39
N PHE A 176 19.59 -7.50 7.11
CA PHE A 176 18.68 -7.15 8.19
C PHE A 176 18.06 -5.76 7.94
N ILE A 177 17.05 -5.40 8.71
CA ILE A 177 16.33 -4.12 8.58
C ILE A 177 16.42 -3.39 9.91
N TYR A 178 16.42 -2.07 9.85
CA TYR A 178 16.08 -1.24 10.99
C TYR A 178 14.93 -0.32 10.60
N HIS A 179 13.93 -0.17 11.45
CA HIS A 179 12.72 0.61 11.12
C HIS A 179 11.98 1.10 12.37
N THR A 180 11.14 2.13 12.20
CA THR A 180 10.15 2.50 13.24
C THR A 180 9.21 1.34 13.50
N HIS A 181 8.83 1.11 14.75
CA HIS A 181 8.07 -0.10 15.11
C HIS A 181 6.59 0.15 15.40
N ASP A 182 6.26 1.28 16.02
CA ASP A 182 5.00 1.41 16.75
C ASP A 182 3.88 2.07 15.92
N ASP A 183 4.21 2.66 14.76
CA ASP A 183 3.22 3.28 13.85
C ASP A 183 3.49 2.92 12.37
N GLN A 184 2.53 2.23 11.75
CA GLN A 184 2.58 1.86 10.34
C GLN A 184 2.63 3.09 9.42
N ALA A 185 1.93 4.18 9.76
CA ALA A 185 1.97 5.40 8.96
C ALA A 185 3.36 6.04 8.98
N MET A 186 4.10 5.88 10.07
CA MET A 186 5.50 6.29 10.18
C MET A 186 6.40 5.41 9.30
N LEU A 187 6.18 4.10 9.28
CA LEU A 187 6.89 3.19 8.37
C LEU A 187 6.67 3.57 6.89
N ASP A 188 5.39 3.73 6.51
CA ASP A 188 4.95 4.08 5.15
C ASP A 188 5.42 5.48 4.72
N SER A 189 5.91 6.30 5.67
CA SER A 189 6.46 7.63 5.42
C SER A 189 7.97 7.67 5.16
N GLY A 190 8.66 6.54 5.24
CA GLY A 190 10.09 6.41 4.88
C GLY A 190 11.03 5.97 6.00
N LEU A 191 10.53 5.62 7.19
CA LEU A 191 11.34 5.28 8.37
C LEU A 191 11.76 3.81 8.41
N TYR A 192 12.54 3.43 7.40
CA TYR A 192 13.15 2.12 7.28
C TYR A 192 14.52 2.21 6.61
N GLY A 193 15.43 1.29 6.94
CA GLY A 193 16.72 1.14 6.29
C GLY A 193 17.29 -0.26 6.47
N ALA A 194 18.43 -0.53 5.85
CA ALA A 194 19.05 -1.85 5.87
C ALA A 194 20.32 -1.89 6.73
N ILE A 195 20.52 -2.99 7.45
CA ILE A 195 21.81 -3.36 8.05
C ILE A 195 22.37 -4.53 7.25
N ILE A 196 23.58 -4.37 6.72
CA ILE A 196 24.28 -5.39 5.96
C ILE A 196 25.49 -5.85 6.76
N VAL A 197 25.51 -7.13 7.12
CA VAL A 197 26.65 -7.74 7.81
C VAL A 197 27.39 -8.65 6.85
N GLU A 198 28.58 -8.22 6.41
CA GLU A 198 29.42 -9.00 5.51
C GLU A 198 29.98 -10.25 6.22
N PRO A 199 29.82 -11.45 5.64
CA PRO A 199 30.37 -12.67 6.24
C PRO A 199 31.89 -12.65 6.25
N SER A 200 32.50 -13.10 7.35
CA SER A 200 33.95 -13.31 7.39
C SER A 200 34.41 -14.42 6.44
N SER A 201 33.51 -15.37 6.17
CA SER A 201 33.73 -16.56 5.34
C SER A 201 32.58 -16.76 4.35
N PRO A 202 32.54 -16.02 3.22
CA PRO A 202 31.44 -16.10 2.26
C PRO A 202 31.32 -17.50 1.63
N ARG A 203 30.08 -17.96 1.43
CA ARG A 203 29.79 -19.26 0.79
C ARG A 203 30.25 -19.23 -0.67
N ARG A 204 30.47 -20.41 -1.26
CA ARG A 204 30.94 -20.51 -2.66
C ARG A 204 30.09 -19.73 -3.65
N VAL A 205 28.77 -19.73 -3.47
CA VAL A 205 27.83 -19.01 -4.33
C VAL A 205 27.95 -17.48 -4.19
N GLU A 206 28.43 -16.98 -3.05
CA GLU A 206 28.57 -15.55 -2.75
C GLU A 206 30.00 -15.03 -3.00
N ARG A 207 30.95 -15.91 -3.33
CA ARG A 207 32.33 -15.51 -3.65
C ARG A 207 32.43 -14.90 -5.05
N GLY A 208 33.20 -13.82 -5.14
CA GLY A 208 33.55 -13.17 -6.42
C GLY A 208 32.37 -12.47 -7.09
N LEU A 209 31.44 -11.93 -6.32
CA LEU A 209 30.38 -11.07 -6.85
C LEU A 209 30.97 -9.74 -7.27
N ALA A 210 30.67 -9.29 -8.50
CA ALA A 210 31.14 -8.04 -9.06
C ALA A 210 30.39 -6.82 -8.48
N ARG A 211 29.13 -7.05 -8.06
CA ARG A 211 28.20 -6.04 -7.54
C ARG A 211 27.29 -6.65 -6.49
N ASP A 212 26.84 -5.82 -5.55
CA ASP A 212 25.87 -6.14 -4.51
C ASP A 212 24.86 -5.00 -4.42
N PHE A 213 23.65 -5.24 -4.90
CA PHE A 213 22.58 -4.23 -4.98
C PHE A 213 21.54 -4.46 -3.91
N LEU A 214 21.16 -3.39 -3.22
CA LEU A 214 20.03 -3.36 -2.32
C LEU A 214 18.78 -2.89 -3.07
N GLN A 215 17.66 -3.57 -2.87
CA GLN A 215 16.34 -3.14 -3.34
C GLN A 215 15.33 -3.30 -2.20
N MET A 216 15.07 -2.20 -1.49
CA MET A 216 14.01 -2.12 -0.49
C MET A 216 12.70 -1.77 -1.19
N ILE A 217 11.76 -2.70 -1.13
CA ILE A 217 10.40 -2.59 -1.64
C ILE A 217 9.54 -2.03 -0.51
N SER A 218 8.84 -0.92 -0.78
CA SER A 218 7.93 -0.30 0.18
C SER A 218 6.67 0.21 -0.49
N SER A 219 5.67 0.46 0.34
CA SER A 219 4.38 1.03 0.02
C SER A 219 4.22 2.38 0.72
N TRP A 220 3.43 3.25 0.12
CA TRP A 220 3.18 4.60 0.59
C TRP A 220 1.68 4.88 0.48
N GLN A 221 1.14 5.54 1.50
CA GLN A 221 -0.24 6.03 1.51
C GLN A 221 -0.22 7.53 1.19
N ILE A 222 -0.45 7.88 -0.08
CA ILE A 222 -0.44 9.28 -0.54
C ILE A 222 -1.84 9.64 -1.05
N GLN A 223 -2.46 10.64 -0.42
CA GLN A 223 -3.83 11.06 -0.69
C GLN A 223 -4.89 9.93 -0.60
N SER A 224 -4.55 8.85 0.08
CA SER A 224 -5.30 7.61 0.21
C SER A 224 -5.12 7.04 1.62
N ALA A 225 -6.08 6.23 2.08
CA ALA A 225 -5.93 5.42 3.30
C ALA A 225 -5.49 3.97 2.99
N ALA A 226 -5.39 3.62 1.72
CA ALA A 226 -4.81 2.37 1.26
C ALA A 226 -3.46 2.66 0.60
N GLU A 227 -2.55 1.69 0.69
CA GLU A 227 -1.28 1.71 -0.02
C GLU A 227 -1.54 1.84 -1.53
N ASN A 228 -0.95 2.85 -2.16
CA ASN A 228 -1.22 3.18 -3.56
C ASN A 228 0.00 3.64 -4.36
N HIS A 229 1.14 3.81 -3.68
CA HIS A 229 2.41 4.14 -4.31
C HIS A 229 3.47 3.16 -3.84
N PHE A 230 4.04 2.39 -4.78
CA PHE A 230 5.04 1.38 -4.47
C PHE A 230 6.41 1.80 -4.98
N THR A 231 7.44 1.63 -4.16
CA THR A 231 8.77 2.15 -4.48
C THR A 231 9.88 1.12 -4.29
N LEU A 232 10.91 1.25 -5.14
CA LEU A 232 12.20 0.60 -4.98
C LEU A 232 13.21 1.64 -4.49
N ASN A 233 13.78 1.42 -3.31
CA ASN A 233 14.68 2.36 -2.64
C ASN A 233 14.08 3.79 -2.58
N GLY A 234 12.81 3.90 -2.20
CA GLY A 234 12.10 5.19 -2.09
C GLY A 234 11.75 5.85 -3.43
N LYS A 235 12.04 5.22 -4.59
CA LYS A 235 11.67 5.75 -5.91
C LYS A 235 10.59 4.91 -6.59
N GLU A 236 9.63 5.60 -7.16
CA GLU A 236 8.59 5.02 -8.02
C GLU A 236 9.00 5.20 -9.48
N TYR A 237 8.74 4.22 -10.35
CA TYR A 237 8.98 4.39 -11.79
C TYR A 237 8.22 5.61 -12.33
N PRO A 238 8.84 6.50 -13.13
CA PRO A 238 10.12 6.33 -13.84
C PRO A 238 11.37 6.88 -13.13
N ALA A 239 11.31 7.21 -11.84
CA ALA A 239 12.47 7.72 -11.09
C ALA A 239 13.39 6.62 -10.54
N THR A 240 13.02 5.35 -10.67
CA THR A 240 13.87 4.21 -10.31
C THR A 240 15.15 4.19 -11.14
N ARG A 241 16.20 3.59 -10.57
CA ARG A 241 17.52 3.51 -11.18
C ARG A 241 17.81 2.09 -11.65
N ALA A 242 18.27 1.97 -12.90
CA ALA A 242 18.71 0.70 -13.45
C ALA A 242 19.97 0.17 -12.74
N LEU A 243 20.03 -1.15 -12.54
CA LEU A 243 21.16 -1.88 -12.00
C LEU A 243 22.19 -2.09 -13.12
N GLU A 244 23.29 -1.35 -13.07
CA GLU A 244 24.33 -1.38 -14.10
C GLU A 244 25.30 -2.56 -13.91
N VAL A 245 25.44 -3.40 -14.94
CA VAL A 245 26.27 -4.61 -14.92
C VAL A 245 27.13 -4.72 -16.18
N HIS A 246 28.24 -5.45 -16.10
CA HIS A 246 29.00 -5.88 -17.27
C HIS A 246 28.60 -7.30 -17.66
N ARG A 247 28.74 -7.63 -18.95
CA ARG A 247 28.49 -9.00 -19.41
C ARG A 247 29.45 -9.97 -18.73
N GLY A 248 28.90 -11.03 -18.15
CA GLY A 248 29.64 -12.03 -17.39
C GLY A 248 29.69 -11.77 -15.88
N ASP A 249 29.24 -10.60 -15.42
CA ASP A 249 29.16 -10.31 -13.98
C ASP A 249 28.29 -11.36 -13.27
N ARG A 250 28.72 -11.74 -12.07
CA ARG A 250 27.85 -12.35 -11.07
C ARG A 250 27.57 -11.26 -10.05
N PHE A 251 26.31 -10.98 -9.78
CA PHE A 251 25.91 -9.93 -8.86
C PHE A 251 24.82 -10.42 -7.93
N ARG A 252 24.72 -9.79 -6.76
CA ARG A 252 23.62 -10.04 -5.82
C ARG A 252 22.59 -8.93 -5.91
N ILE A 253 21.32 -9.31 -5.80
CA ILE A 253 20.23 -8.41 -5.43
C ILE A 253 19.73 -8.86 -4.05
N ARG A 254 19.63 -7.92 -3.12
CA ARG A 254 19.02 -8.11 -1.81
C ARG A 254 17.62 -7.51 -1.85
N TRP A 255 16.63 -8.36 -2.05
CA TRP A 255 15.24 -7.94 -1.95
C TRP A 255 14.87 -7.81 -0.48
N ILE A 256 14.36 -6.67 -0.08
CA ILE A 256 13.80 -6.45 1.25
C ILE A 256 12.39 -5.93 1.06
N ASN A 257 11.39 -6.61 1.62
CA ASN A 257 10.03 -6.09 1.62
C ASN A 257 9.72 -5.48 2.99
N ILE A 258 9.49 -4.16 2.99
CA ILE A 258 9.08 -3.40 4.17
C ILE A 258 7.68 -2.80 4.01
N SER A 259 6.92 -3.22 3.00
CA SER A 259 5.48 -2.93 2.91
C SER A 259 4.74 -3.55 4.09
N GLY A 260 3.66 -2.91 4.54
CA GLY A 260 2.89 -3.35 5.70
C GLY A 260 2.18 -4.69 5.46
N GLU A 261 1.45 -4.81 4.35
CA GLU A 261 0.58 -5.96 4.09
C GLU A 261 0.86 -6.65 2.75
N GLU A 262 1.57 -5.99 1.85
CA GLU A 262 1.65 -6.40 0.44
C GLU A 262 2.77 -7.40 0.16
N PHE A 263 2.42 -8.43 -0.61
CA PHE A 263 3.37 -9.43 -1.13
C PHE A 263 3.87 -9.01 -2.50
N HIS A 264 5.18 -9.11 -2.73
CA HIS A 264 5.78 -8.71 -4.01
C HIS A 264 6.38 -9.90 -4.73
N THR A 265 6.06 -10.05 -6.02
CA THR A 265 6.58 -11.11 -6.90
C THR A 265 7.58 -10.50 -7.88
N MET A 266 8.85 -10.41 -7.49
CA MET A 266 9.87 -9.69 -8.24
C MET A 266 10.40 -10.51 -9.41
N HIS A 267 10.00 -10.15 -10.63
CA HIS A 267 10.36 -10.81 -11.88
C HIS A 267 11.53 -10.11 -12.58
N THR A 268 12.54 -10.88 -13.04
CA THR A 268 13.68 -10.36 -13.81
C THR A 268 13.65 -10.86 -15.25
N HIS A 269 13.56 -9.95 -16.22
CA HIS A 269 13.59 -10.32 -17.63
C HIS A 269 14.99 -10.79 -18.04
N GLY A 270 15.05 -11.82 -18.90
CA GLY A 270 16.28 -12.30 -19.52
C GLY A 270 17.28 -12.99 -18.58
N HIS A 271 16.96 -13.13 -17.29
CA HIS A 271 17.85 -13.69 -16.28
C HIS A 271 17.06 -14.55 -15.29
N TYR A 272 17.73 -15.53 -14.70
CA TYR A 272 17.22 -16.24 -13.54
C TYR A 272 17.89 -15.74 -12.27
N GLN A 273 17.13 -15.78 -11.18
CA GLN A 273 17.51 -15.44 -9.81
C GLN A 273 17.79 -16.74 -9.05
N GLN A 274 19.05 -16.98 -8.67
CA GLN A 274 19.36 -18.07 -7.75
C GLN A 274 19.18 -17.57 -6.32
N ILE A 275 18.19 -18.07 -5.58
CA ILE A 275 18.00 -17.71 -4.18
C ILE A 275 19.14 -18.33 -3.36
N VAL A 276 19.82 -17.50 -2.57
CA VAL A 276 20.95 -17.93 -1.73
C VAL A 276 20.67 -17.78 -0.25
N ALA A 277 19.81 -16.86 0.17
CA ALA A 277 19.38 -16.76 1.57
C ALA A 277 17.96 -16.19 1.66
N ARG A 278 17.25 -16.58 2.72
CA ARG A 278 15.99 -15.96 3.16
C ARG A 278 16.17 -15.54 4.62
N ASP A 279 15.89 -14.28 4.93
CA ASP A 279 16.01 -13.71 6.28
C ASP A 279 17.38 -13.96 6.93
N ALA A 280 18.44 -13.72 6.16
CA ALA A 280 19.84 -14.05 6.49
C ALA A 280 20.19 -15.55 6.61
N ALA A 281 19.19 -16.44 6.66
CA ALA A 281 19.41 -17.88 6.69
C ALA A 281 19.76 -18.42 5.28
N PRO A 282 20.90 -19.13 5.12
CA PRO A 282 21.25 -19.84 3.90
C PRO A 282 20.17 -20.79 3.40
N VAL A 283 19.92 -20.82 2.09
CA VAL A 283 19.17 -21.89 1.44
C VAL A 283 20.14 -23.00 1.01
N ASP A 284 19.87 -24.24 1.44
CA ASP A 284 20.77 -25.39 1.25
C ASP A 284 20.65 -26.08 -0.12
N TYR A 285 19.59 -25.80 -0.87
CA TYR A 285 19.37 -26.34 -2.21
C TYR A 285 19.47 -25.23 -3.27
N ARG A 286 19.73 -25.64 -4.52
CA ARG A 286 19.79 -24.69 -5.65
C ARG A 286 18.37 -24.35 -6.09
N ASP A 287 17.84 -23.28 -5.53
CA ASP A 287 16.57 -22.69 -5.93
C ASP A 287 16.81 -21.59 -6.98
N VAL A 288 16.17 -21.71 -8.15
CA VAL A 288 16.40 -20.84 -9.30
C VAL A 288 15.07 -20.51 -9.94
N GLU A 289 14.69 -19.24 -9.85
CA GLU A 289 13.39 -18.73 -10.30
C GLU A 289 13.62 -17.52 -11.20
N ASP A 290 12.71 -17.21 -12.13
CA ASP A 290 12.70 -15.89 -12.78
C ASP A 290 11.94 -14.85 -11.96
N THR A 291 11.05 -15.29 -11.08
CA THR A 291 10.12 -14.49 -10.29
C THR A 291 10.16 -14.94 -8.84
N VAL A 292 10.59 -14.06 -7.95
CA VAL A 292 10.80 -14.38 -6.53
C VAL A 292 9.74 -13.71 -5.68
N LEU A 293 9.03 -14.50 -4.86
CA LEU A 293 8.11 -13.98 -3.85
C LEU A 293 8.88 -13.44 -2.63
N VAL A 294 8.51 -12.22 -2.22
CA VAL A 294 9.01 -11.51 -1.04
C VAL A 294 7.82 -11.02 -0.22
N ALA A 295 7.54 -11.69 0.89
CA ALA A 295 6.44 -11.32 1.80
C ALA A 295 6.83 -10.16 2.74
N PRO A 296 5.87 -9.46 3.37
CA PRO A 296 6.15 -8.41 4.35
C PRO A 296 7.18 -8.84 5.41
N GLY A 297 8.16 -7.97 5.66
CA GLY A 297 9.29 -8.21 6.58
C GLY A 297 10.40 -9.11 6.04
N GLN A 298 10.18 -9.83 4.92
CA GLN A 298 11.17 -10.77 4.42
C GLN A 298 12.33 -10.11 3.67
N ARG A 299 13.49 -10.76 3.76
CA ARG A 299 14.66 -10.49 2.95
C ARG A 299 15.00 -11.70 2.12
N VAL A 300 15.23 -11.51 0.83
CA VAL A 300 15.62 -12.59 -0.08
C VAL A 300 16.86 -12.15 -0.86
N ASP A 301 17.98 -12.79 -0.54
CA ASP A 301 19.22 -12.57 -1.28
C ASP A 301 19.25 -13.51 -2.48
N VAL A 302 19.42 -12.94 -3.67
CA VAL A 302 19.53 -13.69 -4.92
C VAL A 302 20.84 -13.38 -5.62
N VAL A 303 21.43 -14.40 -6.25
CA VAL A 303 22.59 -14.24 -7.14
C VAL A 303 22.13 -14.39 -8.58
N VAL A 304 22.48 -13.40 -9.40
CA VAL A 304 22.14 -13.33 -10.81
C VAL A 304 23.43 -13.33 -11.62
N LYS A 305 23.41 -13.97 -12.79
CA LYS A 305 24.51 -13.98 -13.74
C LYS A 305 24.13 -13.16 -14.97
N ALA A 306 24.91 -12.14 -15.31
CA ALA A 306 24.69 -11.27 -16.45
C ALA A 306 25.15 -11.93 -17.77
N ASP A 307 24.45 -12.98 -18.22
CA ASP A 307 24.78 -13.71 -19.46
C ASP A 307 23.77 -13.57 -20.60
N ALA A 308 22.73 -12.74 -20.43
CA ALA A 308 21.80 -12.35 -21.49
C ALA A 308 22.50 -11.56 -22.61
N LYS A 309 21.77 -11.34 -23.72
CA LYS A 309 22.23 -10.39 -24.75
C LYS A 309 22.37 -9.00 -24.12
N PRO A 310 23.51 -8.29 -24.29
CA PRO A 310 23.68 -6.95 -23.76
C PRO A 310 22.57 -6.00 -24.20
N GLY A 311 21.94 -5.34 -23.23
CA GLY A 311 20.83 -4.42 -23.44
C GLY A 311 20.26 -3.94 -22.11
N THR A 312 19.00 -3.48 -22.14
CA THR A 312 18.23 -3.13 -20.93
C THR A 312 17.12 -4.18 -20.76
N TRP A 313 17.09 -4.85 -19.61
CA TRP A 313 16.13 -5.89 -19.29
C TRP A 313 15.32 -5.48 -18.05
N LEU A 314 13.99 -5.48 -18.14
CA LEU A 314 13.16 -5.00 -17.04
C LEU A 314 13.26 -5.90 -15.81
N ILE A 315 13.11 -5.27 -14.65
CA ILE A 315 12.79 -5.93 -13.39
C ILE A 315 11.51 -5.29 -12.88
N HIS A 316 10.50 -6.08 -12.52
CA HIS A 316 9.27 -5.51 -11.99
C HIS A 316 8.52 -6.47 -11.05
N CYS A 317 7.64 -5.92 -10.21
CA CYS A 317 6.66 -6.75 -9.50
C CYS A 317 5.66 -7.34 -10.50
N HIS A 318 5.28 -8.60 -10.31
CA HIS A 318 4.32 -9.31 -11.15
C HIS A 318 2.90 -9.33 -10.55
N VAL A 319 2.67 -8.53 -9.51
CA VAL A 319 1.33 -8.10 -9.08
C VAL A 319 0.98 -6.84 -9.87
N MET A 320 -0.12 -6.89 -10.62
CA MET A 320 -0.47 -5.84 -11.60
C MET A 320 -0.65 -4.47 -10.94
N ASP A 321 -1.37 -4.44 -9.83
CA ASP A 321 -1.71 -3.22 -9.09
C ASP A 321 -0.46 -2.51 -8.52
N HIS A 322 0.67 -3.23 -8.40
CA HIS A 322 1.93 -2.68 -7.88
C HIS A 322 2.81 -2.03 -8.97
N ILE A 323 2.38 -2.09 -10.23
CA ILE A 323 3.07 -1.50 -11.39
C ILE A 323 2.22 -0.47 -12.15
N GLU A 324 1.12 -0.03 -11.55
CA GLU A 324 0.24 1.02 -12.06
C GLU A 324 0.05 2.16 -11.04
N ASP A 325 -0.37 3.32 -11.52
CA ASP A 325 -0.84 4.43 -10.70
C ASP A 325 -2.20 4.93 -11.22
N ALA A 326 -2.68 6.07 -10.70
CA ALA A 326 -3.94 6.67 -11.16
C ALA A 326 -3.99 7.02 -12.67
N ASN A 327 -2.84 7.06 -13.35
CA ASN A 327 -2.72 7.28 -14.81
C ASN A 327 -2.50 5.97 -15.59
N GLY A 328 -2.51 4.82 -14.91
CA GLY A 328 -2.30 3.49 -15.45
C GLY A 328 -0.84 3.04 -15.47
N MET A 329 -0.58 1.89 -16.09
CA MET A 329 0.78 1.42 -16.31
C MET A 329 1.48 2.22 -17.40
N PRO A 330 2.81 2.45 -17.31
CA PRO A 330 3.74 1.93 -16.29
C PRO A 330 4.03 2.89 -15.13
N ALA A 331 3.97 2.39 -13.90
CA ALA A 331 4.35 3.09 -12.66
C ALA A 331 4.87 2.09 -11.60
N GLY A 332 5.03 2.51 -10.34
CA GLY A 332 5.31 1.58 -9.24
C GLY A 332 6.68 0.89 -9.29
N LEU A 333 6.66 -0.42 -8.97
CA LEU A 333 7.85 -1.28 -8.82
C LEU A 333 8.40 -1.76 -10.17
N ILE A 334 8.99 -0.84 -10.93
CA ILE A 334 9.67 -1.15 -12.20
C ILE A 334 11.08 -0.57 -12.18
N THR A 335 12.08 -1.35 -12.55
CA THR A 335 13.45 -0.92 -12.86
C THR A 335 14.03 -1.78 -13.98
N ALA A 336 15.35 -1.81 -14.17
CA ALA A 336 16.00 -2.68 -15.14
C ALA A 336 17.40 -3.11 -14.74
N ILE A 337 17.85 -4.25 -15.27
CA ILE A 337 19.25 -4.61 -15.42
C ILE A 337 19.75 -3.96 -16.71
N HIS A 338 20.76 -3.10 -16.62
CA HIS A 338 21.34 -2.41 -17.77
C HIS A 338 22.79 -2.86 -17.99
N TYR A 339 23.07 -3.38 -19.18
CA TYR A 339 24.43 -3.76 -19.55
C TYR A 339 25.24 -2.52 -19.96
N ALA A 340 26.33 -2.27 -19.23
CA ALA A 340 27.28 -1.21 -19.51
C ALA A 340 27.76 -1.24 -20.97
N GLY A 341 27.91 -0.07 -21.57
CA GLY A 341 28.25 0.08 -22.99
C GLY A 341 27.08 -0.07 -23.97
N THR A 342 25.85 -0.29 -23.49
CA THR A 342 24.63 -0.26 -24.32
C THR A 342 23.77 0.96 -24.01
N ARG A 343 22.83 1.31 -24.90
CA ARG A 343 21.89 2.41 -24.64
C ARG A 343 20.95 2.01 -23.50
N ASN A 344 20.97 2.76 -22.40
CA ASN A 344 19.98 2.61 -21.33
C ASN A 344 18.63 3.12 -21.82
N THR A 345 17.65 2.23 -21.90
CA THR A 345 16.32 2.54 -22.43
C THR A 345 15.24 2.69 -21.36
N LEU A 346 15.55 2.55 -20.06
CA LEU A 346 14.57 2.59 -18.97
C LEU A 346 13.71 3.86 -19.01
N ALA A 347 14.33 5.05 -19.02
CA ALA A 347 13.60 6.31 -19.10
C ALA A 347 12.95 6.57 -20.48
N SER A 348 13.47 5.97 -21.56
CA SER A 348 12.84 6.09 -22.88
C SER A 348 11.62 5.17 -23.04
N MET A 349 11.59 4.04 -22.32
CA MET A 349 10.42 3.16 -22.27
C MET A 349 9.23 3.89 -21.67
N TYR A 350 9.42 4.64 -20.58
CA TYR A 350 8.38 5.50 -20.00
C TYR A 350 7.77 6.45 -21.03
N ARG A 351 8.63 7.17 -21.77
CA ARG A 351 8.18 8.11 -22.82
C ARG A 351 7.49 7.44 -24.00
N ALA A 352 7.81 6.19 -24.29
CA ALA A 352 7.19 5.42 -25.38
C ALA A 352 5.86 4.76 -24.97
N MET A 353 5.75 4.36 -23.70
CA MET A 353 4.57 3.68 -23.15
C MET A 353 3.49 4.66 -22.66
N MET A 354 3.84 5.91 -22.40
CA MET A 354 2.89 7.00 -22.17
C MET A 354 2.49 7.65 -23.51
N PRO A 355 1.35 7.30 -24.14
CA PRO A 355 0.87 8.04 -25.30
C PRO A 355 0.48 9.45 -24.85
N MET A 356 1.27 10.46 -25.25
CA MET A 356 0.96 11.88 -25.10
C MET A 356 0.62 12.31 -23.65
N ALA A 357 1.66 12.62 -22.88
CA ALA A 357 1.59 13.40 -21.64
C ALA A 357 0.99 14.81 -21.90
N GLY A 358 -0.32 14.82 -22.10
CA GLY A 358 -1.19 15.96 -22.42
C GLY A 358 -2.66 15.63 -22.17
N ALA A 359 -3.02 14.35 -22.04
CA ALA A 359 -4.26 13.96 -21.37
C ALA A 359 -4.03 14.03 -19.86
N THR A 360 -4.17 15.23 -19.29
CA THR A 360 -4.60 15.36 -17.90
C THR A 360 -5.78 14.39 -17.70
N THR A 361 -5.71 13.52 -16.72
CA THR A 361 -6.89 12.82 -16.18
C THR A 361 -7.89 13.91 -15.81
N ARG A 362 -8.78 14.20 -16.76
CA ARG A 362 -9.82 15.20 -16.61
C ARG A 362 -10.72 14.64 -15.53
N ALA A 363 -10.76 15.30 -14.38
CA ALA A 363 -11.81 15.06 -13.39
C ALA A 363 -13.13 15.06 -14.15
N LEU A 364 -13.87 13.94 -14.07
CA LEU A 364 -15.14 13.79 -14.77
C LEU A 364 -16.00 14.99 -14.39
N SER A 365 -16.37 15.78 -15.39
CA SER A 365 -17.30 16.88 -15.15
C SER A 365 -18.59 16.30 -14.60
N PHE A 366 -19.33 17.10 -13.83
CA PHE A 366 -20.64 16.68 -13.34
C PHE A 366 -21.52 16.08 -14.45
N GLY A 367 -21.47 16.63 -15.67
CA GLY A 367 -22.19 16.09 -16.82
C GLY A 367 -21.69 14.70 -17.27
N GLU A 368 -20.39 14.44 -17.22
CA GLU A 368 -19.80 13.13 -17.52
C GLU A 368 -20.15 12.11 -16.43
N THR A 369 -20.12 12.50 -15.16
CA THR A 369 -20.58 11.65 -14.03
C THR A 369 -22.07 11.32 -14.15
N VAL A 370 -22.90 12.31 -14.48
CA VAL A 370 -24.34 12.10 -14.72
C VAL A 370 -24.56 11.19 -15.94
N LEU A 371 -23.77 11.35 -17.00
CA LEU A 371 -23.87 10.52 -18.19
C LEU A 371 -23.44 9.07 -17.92
N LEU A 372 -22.34 8.87 -17.20
CA LEU A 372 -21.88 7.54 -16.79
C LEU A 372 -22.89 6.89 -15.83
N GLY A 373 -23.44 7.65 -14.88
CA GLY A 373 -24.55 7.22 -14.04
C GLY A 373 -25.80 6.86 -14.85
N ALA A 374 -26.11 7.62 -15.91
CA ALA A 374 -27.21 7.33 -16.83
C ALA A 374 -26.94 6.07 -17.68
N ILE A 375 -25.71 5.84 -18.14
CA ILE A 375 -25.31 4.63 -18.88
C ILE A 375 -25.37 3.41 -17.95
N ALA A 376 -24.84 3.52 -16.73
CA ALA A 376 -24.93 2.48 -15.72
C ALA A 376 -26.41 2.18 -15.38
N GLY A 377 -27.23 3.20 -15.18
CA GLY A 377 -28.68 3.07 -15.02
C GLY A 377 -29.40 2.52 -16.25
N PHE A 378 -28.89 2.78 -17.46
CA PHE A 378 -29.44 2.25 -18.71
C PHE A 378 -29.23 0.74 -18.84
N THR A 379 -28.17 0.18 -18.26
CA THR A 379 -27.96 -1.29 -18.25
C THR A 379 -29.09 -2.04 -17.54
N ILE A 380 -29.81 -1.39 -16.62
CA ILE A 380 -31.04 -1.92 -15.99
C ILE A 380 -32.14 -2.17 -17.04
N PHE A 381 -32.21 -1.33 -18.08
CA PHE A 381 -33.18 -1.46 -19.18
C PHE A 381 -32.77 -2.49 -20.23
N LEU A 382 -31.52 -2.97 -20.25
CA LEU A 382 -31.12 -4.11 -21.10
C LEU A 382 -31.80 -5.43 -20.68
N GLY A 383 -32.23 -5.54 -19.42
CA GLY A 383 -33.03 -6.67 -18.95
C GLY A 383 -34.46 -6.68 -19.50
N LEU A 384 -35.00 -5.53 -19.91
CA LEU A 384 -36.39 -5.38 -20.35
C LEU A 384 -36.71 -6.13 -21.68
N PRO A 385 -35.87 -6.04 -22.73
CA PRO A 385 -36.05 -6.84 -23.96
C PRO A 385 -35.98 -8.35 -23.69
N ILE A 386 -35.07 -8.79 -22.83
CA ILE A 386 -34.91 -10.20 -22.44
C ILE A 386 -36.14 -10.67 -21.66
N ALA A 387 -36.64 -9.87 -20.72
CA ALA A 387 -37.87 -10.15 -19.97
C ALA A 387 -39.14 -10.19 -20.86
N ARG A 388 -39.12 -9.50 -22.02
CA ARG A 388 -40.22 -9.51 -23.00
C ARG A 388 -40.08 -10.64 -24.04
N ALA A 389 -38.99 -11.40 -24.05
CA ALA A 389 -38.79 -12.50 -24.99
C ALA A 389 -39.70 -13.69 -24.64
N ARG A 390 -40.74 -13.92 -25.45
CA ARG A 390 -41.77 -14.96 -25.18
C ARG A 390 -41.38 -16.39 -25.57
N LYS A 391 -40.12 -16.66 -25.95
CA LYS A 391 -39.66 -17.95 -26.51
C LYS A 391 -38.20 -18.30 -26.19
N LEU A 392 -37.77 -18.16 -24.94
CA LEU A 392 -36.44 -18.59 -24.52
C LEU A 392 -36.43 -20.11 -24.26
N THR A 393 -35.35 -20.79 -24.65
CA THR A 393 -35.20 -22.22 -24.33
C THR A 393 -34.88 -22.39 -22.84
N PRO A 394 -35.19 -23.55 -22.21
CA PRO A 394 -34.85 -23.80 -20.81
C PRO A 394 -33.35 -23.63 -20.50
N GLN A 395 -32.47 -23.96 -21.44
CA GLN A 395 -31.02 -23.77 -21.31
C GLN A 395 -30.63 -22.30 -21.27
N THR A 396 -31.23 -21.46 -22.11
CA THR A 396 -30.99 -20.01 -22.09
C THR A 396 -31.48 -19.39 -20.78
N VAL A 397 -32.64 -19.82 -20.27
CA VAL A 397 -33.16 -19.34 -18.98
C VAL A 397 -32.24 -19.75 -17.83
N ALA A 398 -31.75 -20.99 -17.82
CA ALA A 398 -30.80 -21.46 -16.80
C ALA A 398 -29.48 -20.68 -16.84
N LEU A 399 -28.93 -20.40 -18.03
CA LEU A 399 -27.72 -19.60 -18.21
C LEU A 399 -27.90 -18.15 -17.70
N LEU A 400 -29.01 -17.51 -18.06
CA LEU A 400 -29.32 -16.14 -17.61
C LEU A 400 -29.50 -16.07 -16.09
N ASN A 401 -30.14 -17.08 -15.48
CA ASN A 401 -30.28 -17.17 -14.02
C ASN A 401 -28.91 -17.37 -13.33
N ALA A 402 -28.05 -18.23 -13.88
CA ALA A 402 -26.71 -18.46 -13.34
C ALA A 402 -25.84 -17.19 -13.41
N LEU A 403 -25.90 -16.47 -14.52
CA LEU A 403 -25.21 -15.19 -14.70
C LEU A 403 -25.71 -14.13 -13.69
N ALA A 404 -27.03 -14.02 -13.52
CA ALA A 404 -27.62 -13.09 -12.57
C ALA A 404 -27.23 -13.40 -11.12
N ILE A 405 -27.19 -14.69 -10.74
CA ILE A 405 -26.72 -15.11 -9.41
C ILE A 405 -25.24 -14.76 -9.21
N GLY A 406 -24.39 -14.98 -10.22
CA GLY A 406 -22.97 -14.64 -10.15
C GLY A 406 -22.73 -13.14 -9.92
N ILE A 407 -23.44 -12.29 -10.68
CA ILE A 407 -23.39 -10.82 -10.51
C ILE A 407 -23.88 -10.42 -9.11
N LEU A 408 -24.99 -11.00 -8.64
CA LEU A 408 -25.54 -10.67 -7.33
C LEU A 408 -24.62 -11.07 -6.17
N LEU A 409 -23.93 -12.22 -6.28
CA LEU A 409 -22.94 -12.63 -5.28
C LEU A 409 -21.72 -11.71 -5.25
N TYR A 410 -21.22 -11.30 -6.42
CA TYR A 410 -20.11 -10.34 -6.51
C TYR A 410 -20.46 -9.01 -5.82
N LEU A 411 -21.62 -8.43 -6.12
CA LEU A 411 -22.07 -7.16 -5.55
C LEU A 411 -22.25 -7.22 -4.02
N VAL A 412 -22.74 -8.36 -3.49
CA VAL A 412 -22.86 -8.54 -2.03
C VAL A 412 -21.50 -8.53 -1.35
N VAL A 413 -20.50 -9.19 -1.94
CA VAL A 413 -19.14 -9.24 -1.39
C VAL A 413 -18.49 -7.85 -1.42
N GLU A 414 -18.61 -7.16 -2.56
CA GLU A 414 -18.04 -5.82 -2.76
C GLU A 414 -18.62 -4.79 -1.79
N ILE A 415 -19.96 -4.76 -1.63
CA ILE A 415 -20.62 -3.86 -0.67
C ILE A 415 -20.18 -4.17 0.77
N ALA A 416 -20.10 -5.45 1.14
CA ALA A 416 -19.72 -5.84 2.49
C ALA A 416 -18.28 -5.41 2.82
N GLN A 417 -17.34 -5.57 1.88
CA GLN A 417 -15.95 -5.15 2.04
C GLN A 417 -15.84 -3.63 2.26
N ASN A 418 -16.54 -2.84 1.43
CA ASN A 418 -16.52 -1.38 1.52
C ASN A 418 -17.19 -0.85 2.80
N ALA A 419 -18.26 -1.51 3.27
CA ALA A 419 -18.99 -1.09 4.47
C ALA A 419 -18.22 -1.36 5.79
N ILE A 420 -17.34 -2.37 5.82
CA ILE A 420 -16.61 -2.76 7.04
C ILE A 420 -15.34 -1.91 7.24
N SER A 421 -14.73 -1.41 6.16
CA SER A 421 -13.48 -0.62 6.20
C SER A 421 -13.49 0.60 7.15
N PRO A 422 -14.57 1.41 7.25
CA PRO A 422 -14.63 2.51 8.24
C PRO A 422 -14.65 2.03 9.69
N ILE A 423 -15.28 0.89 9.96
CA ILE A 423 -15.41 0.30 11.30
C ILE A 423 -14.07 -0.29 11.74
N SER A 424 -13.40 -1.06 10.86
CA SER A 424 -12.08 -1.61 11.15
C SER A 424 -11.07 -0.51 11.48
N ARG A 425 -11.05 0.59 10.72
CA ARG A 425 -10.19 1.76 10.98
C ARG A 425 -10.47 2.42 12.33
N GLY A 426 -11.73 2.62 12.68
CA GLY A 426 -12.10 3.17 13.99
C GLY A 426 -11.66 2.27 15.15
N LEU A 427 -11.76 0.95 14.98
CA LEU A 427 -11.26 0.00 15.99
C LEU A 427 -9.74 0.00 16.07
N SER A 428 -9.03 0.07 14.94
CA SER A 428 -7.57 0.17 14.91
C SER A 428 -7.07 1.45 15.60
N ALA A 429 -7.68 2.60 15.31
CA ALA A 429 -7.35 3.86 15.96
C ALA A 429 -7.67 3.88 17.47
N TRP A 430 -8.75 3.21 17.89
CA TRP A 430 -9.04 3.02 19.32
C TRP A 430 -8.02 2.10 20.00
N HIS A 431 -7.62 1.00 19.36
CA HIS A 431 -6.56 0.12 19.88
C HIS A 431 -5.21 0.84 19.98
N ALA A 432 -4.92 1.75 19.05
CA ALA A 432 -3.73 2.60 19.07
C ALA A 432 -3.83 3.78 20.07
N GLY A 433 -4.95 3.94 20.79
CA GLY A 433 -5.16 5.05 21.73
C GLY A 433 -5.33 6.43 21.09
N SER A 434 -5.37 6.52 19.75
CA SER A 434 -5.44 7.76 18.98
C SER A 434 -6.87 8.24 18.72
N ALA A 435 -7.88 7.42 19.01
CA ALA A 435 -9.29 7.78 18.88
C ALA A 435 -10.17 7.14 19.97
N ALA A 436 -11.34 7.75 20.21
CA ALA A 436 -12.39 7.14 21.02
C ALA A 436 -13.01 5.92 20.29
N PHE A 437 -13.54 4.96 21.05
CA PHE A 437 -14.20 3.78 20.49
C PHE A 437 -15.30 4.21 19.49
N PRO A 438 -15.33 3.65 18.27
CA PRO A 438 -16.18 4.13 17.17
C PRO A 438 -17.64 3.68 17.34
N THR A 439 -18.27 4.09 18.44
CA THR A 439 -19.65 3.72 18.80
C THR A 439 -20.67 4.14 17.75
N ALA A 440 -20.63 5.38 17.28
CA ALA A 440 -21.58 5.92 16.31
C ALA A 440 -21.59 5.15 14.98
N PRO A 441 -20.46 4.92 14.28
CA PRO A 441 -20.47 4.15 13.03
C PRO A 441 -20.85 2.68 13.24
N ILE A 442 -20.46 2.05 14.35
CA ILE A 442 -20.90 0.68 14.68
C ILE A 442 -22.42 0.63 14.87
N VAL A 443 -22.99 1.58 15.61
CA VAL A 443 -24.44 1.64 15.85
C VAL A 443 -25.18 1.93 14.55
N VAL A 444 -24.71 2.88 13.73
CA VAL A 444 -25.30 3.18 12.42
C VAL A 444 -25.25 1.96 11.50
N PHE A 445 -24.13 1.23 11.48
CA PHE A 445 -24.00 0.00 10.70
C PHE A 445 -24.97 -1.08 11.19
N ILE A 446 -25.03 -1.37 12.49
CA ILE A 446 -25.92 -2.39 13.06
C ILE A 446 -27.38 -2.01 12.82
N VAL A 447 -27.76 -0.76 13.08
CA VAL A 447 -29.13 -0.27 12.88
C VAL A 447 -29.50 -0.27 11.39
N GLY A 448 -28.60 0.21 10.52
CA GLY A 448 -28.79 0.21 9.07
C GLY A 448 -28.92 -1.21 8.51
N LEU A 449 -28.07 -2.13 8.96
CA LEU A 449 -28.13 -3.55 8.60
C LEU A 449 -29.44 -4.19 9.09
N MET A 450 -29.87 -3.90 10.32
CA MET A 450 -31.13 -4.40 10.87
C MET A 450 -32.34 -3.84 10.12
N ILE A 451 -32.36 -2.54 9.81
CA ILE A 451 -33.41 -1.93 8.98
C ILE A 451 -33.41 -2.55 7.59
N GLY A 452 -32.24 -2.77 6.99
CA GLY A 452 -32.07 -3.43 5.70
C GLY A 452 -32.60 -4.87 5.72
N LEU A 453 -32.19 -5.69 6.68
CA LEU A 453 -32.59 -7.09 6.82
C LEU A 453 -34.07 -7.25 7.17
N VAL A 454 -34.60 -6.43 8.08
CA VAL A 454 -36.03 -6.43 8.43
C VAL A 454 -36.86 -5.87 7.28
N GLY A 455 -36.38 -4.85 6.59
CA GLY A 455 -36.99 -4.30 5.38
C GLY A 455 -37.05 -5.33 4.26
N LEU A 456 -35.94 -5.97 3.94
CA LEU A 456 -35.85 -7.08 2.97
C LEU A 456 -36.70 -8.26 3.40
N GLY A 457 -36.67 -8.67 4.67
CA GLY A 457 -37.47 -9.79 5.18
C GLY A 457 -38.97 -9.51 5.18
N SER A 458 -39.38 -8.28 5.53
CA SER A 458 -40.78 -7.84 5.50
C SER A 458 -41.28 -7.65 4.07
N ALA A 459 -40.46 -7.10 3.19
CA ALA A 459 -40.76 -6.99 1.77
C ALA A 459 -40.85 -8.39 1.15
N ALA A 460 -39.86 -9.26 1.36
CA ALA A 460 -39.85 -10.63 0.86
C ALA A 460 -41.06 -11.43 1.36
N THR A 461 -41.47 -11.30 2.63
CA THR A 461 -42.67 -11.97 3.16
C THR A 461 -43.98 -11.38 2.64
N HIS A 462 -44.05 -10.06 2.45
CA HIS A 462 -45.21 -9.41 1.83
C HIS A 462 -45.35 -9.80 0.35
N PHE A 463 -44.24 -9.79 -0.38
CA PHE A 463 -44.18 -10.13 -1.79
C PHE A 463 -44.31 -11.62 -2.06
N THR A 464 -43.80 -12.53 -1.21
CA THR A 464 -44.07 -13.97 -1.35
C THR A 464 -45.54 -14.31 -1.07
N ARG A 465 -46.21 -13.59 -0.16
CA ARG A 465 -47.66 -13.72 0.05
C ARG A 465 -48.48 -13.21 -1.14
N GLN A 466 -48.06 -12.13 -1.79
CA GLN A 466 -48.69 -11.63 -3.03
C GLN A 466 -48.33 -12.47 -4.27
N ALA A 467 -47.10 -12.98 -4.35
CA ALA A 467 -46.62 -13.86 -5.41
C ALA A 467 -47.29 -15.24 -5.32
N ALA A 468 -47.58 -15.77 -4.14
CA ALA A 468 -48.41 -16.97 -3.99
C ALA A 468 -49.82 -16.80 -4.60
N GLN A 469 -50.28 -15.56 -4.80
CA GLN A 469 -51.56 -15.25 -5.46
C GLN A 469 -51.42 -14.93 -6.96
N HIS A 470 -50.20 -14.69 -7.47
CA HIS A 470 -49.93 -14.23 -8.85
C HIS A 470 -48.66 -14.86 -9.49
N ALA A 471 -48.22 -16.03 -9.00
CA ALA A 471 -46.91 -16.63 -9.29
C ALA A 471 -46.65 -16.91 -10.78
N GLU A 472 -47.69 -16.94 -11.59
CA GLU A 472 -47.58 -17.18 -13.03
C GLU A 472 -47.41 -15.91 -13.87
N ASN A 473 -47.32 -14.71 -13.28
CA ASN A 473 -47.18 -13.47 -14.05
C ASN A 473 -45.70 -13.01 -14.14
N PRO A 474 -45.02 -13.21 -15.28
CA PRO A 474 -43.60 -12.87 -15.44
C PRO A 474 -43.31 -11.37 -15.27
N ILE A 475 -44.33 -10.52 -15.42
CA ILE A 475 -44.24 -9.07 -15.27
C ILE A 475 -43.99 -8.69 -13.80
N VAL A 476 -44.59 -9.44 -12.86
CA VAL A 476 -44.42 -9.19 -11.41
C VAL A 476 -43.01 -9.56 -10.96
N LEU A 477 -42.47 -10.69 -11.46
CA LEU A 477 -41.10 -11.10 -11.18
C LEU A 477 -40.07 -10.12 -11.77
N ALA A 478 -40.28 -9.66 -13.01
CA ALA A 478 -39.42 -8.66 -13.64
C ALA A 478 -39.43 -7.32 -12.91
N ALA A 479 -40.59 -6.87 -12.42
CA ALA A 479 -40.70 -5.64 -11.64
C ALA A 479 -39.96 -5.73 -10.29
N LEU A 480 -39.99 -6.88 -9.63
CA LEU A 480 -39.27 -7.11 -8.37
C LEU A 480 -37.74 -7.07 -8.56
N ILE A 481 -37.24 -7.69 -9.62
CA ILE A 481 -35.81 -7.65 -9.96
C ILE A 481 -35.38 -6.21 -10.28
N ALA A 482 -36.17 -5.47 -11.06
CA ALA A 482 -35.87 -4.07 -11.40
C ALA A 482 -35.83 -3.16 -10.16
N VAL A 483 -36.77 -3.33 -9.21
CA VAL A 483 -36.78 -2.57 -7.96
C VAL A 483 -35.59 -2.92 -7.07
N GLY A 484 -35.22 -4.21 -6.98
CA GLY A 484 -34.06 -4.66 -6.20
C GLY A 484 -32.74 -4.08 -6.73
N ILE A 485 -32.53 -4.13 -8.05
CA ILE A 485 -31.35 -3.55 -8.71
C ILE A 485 -31.34 -2.02 -8.56
N GLY A 486 -32.50 -1.35 -8.72
CA GLY A 486 -32.59 0.10 -8.54
C GLY A 486 -32.27 0.56 -7.11
N ALA A 487 -32.71 -0.18 -6.10
CA ALA A 487 -32.40 0.11 -4.70
C ALA A 487 -30.92 -0.13 -4.37
N HIS A 488 -30.30 -1.15 -4.98
CA HIS A 488 -28.87 -1.44 -4.85
C HIS A 488 -28.00 -0.30 -5.42
N ASN A 489 -28.27 0.14 -6.67
CA ASN A 489 -27.51 1.22 -7.29
C ASN A 489 -27.68 2.57 -6.56
N PHE A 490 -28.86 2.82 -5.99
CA PHE A 490 -29.08 4.00 -5.13
C PHE A 490 -28.24 3.94 -3.85
N GLY A 491 -28.11 2.75 -3.25
CA GLY A 491 -27.25 2.52 -2.10
C GLY A 491 -25.78 2.73 -2.39
N GLU A 492 -25.28 2.24 -3.53
CA GLU A 492 -23.90 2.50 -3.97
C GLU A 492 -23.63 3.99 -4.23
N GLY A 493 -24.58 4.69 -4.87
CA GLY A 493 -24.47 6.13 -5.09
C GLY A 493 -24.37 6.95 -3.79
N LEU A 494 -25.04 6.51 -2.72
CA LEU A 494 -24.93 7.11 -1.39
C LEU A 494 -23.66 6.72 -0.61
N ALA A 495 -22.99 5.64 -1.00
CA ALA A 495 -21.74 5.20 -0.39
C ALA A 495 -20.51 5.86 -1.04
N ILE A 496 -20.62 6.23 -2.33
CA ILE A 496 -19.55 6.86 -3.11
C ILE A 496 -19.52 8.39 -2.94
N GLY A 497 -20.69 9.03 -2.82
CA GLY A 497 -20.82 10.49 -2.61
C GLY A 497 -21.11 10.83 -1.16
#